data_AF-A0A1W2LV61-F1
#
_entry.id   AF-A0A1W2LV61-F1
#
_cell.length_a   1.000
_cell.length_b   1.000
_cell.length_c   1.000
_cell.angle_alpha   90.00
_cell.angle_beta   90.00
_cell.angle_gamma   90.00
#
_symmetry.space_group_name_H-M   'P 1'
#
loop_
_entity.id
_entity.type
_entity.pdbx_description
1 polymer ?
#
loop_
_entity_poly.entity_id
_entity_poly.type
_entity_poly.pdbx_seq_one_letter_code
_entity_poly.pdbx_strand_id
1 'polypeptide(L)'
;MPAAIVVLDALPVTANGKVDRAMLPDPDFRGLSAGREPSTEMERALCALFAEVLGLTRIGADDSFFELGGDSLLSMQLAARAHRDGMTFGAREVFEYRTPSGIAAFIGRGTASAEVGAQADVALLDIGRDEMDEFEAEFDAG
;
A
#
# COMPACT_ATOMS: atom_id res chain seq x y z
N MET A 1 -8.03 10.80 -15.70
CA MET A 1 -6.64 10.51 -16.14
C MET A 1 -6.56 9.00 -16.39
N PRO A 2 -5.99 8.51 -17.50
CA PRO A 2 -5.88 7.07 -17.79
C PRO A 2 -4.83 6.38 -16.89
N ALA A 3 -5.06 5.10 -16.55
CA ALA A 3 -4.22 4.34 -15.63
C ALA A 3 -2.92 3.76 -16.25
N ALA A 4 -2.83 3.65 -17.58
CA ALA A 4 -1.63 3.20 -18.30
C ALA A 4 -1.65 3.65 -19.77
N ILE A 5 -0.48 3.87 -20.36
CA ILE A 5 -0.29 4.12 -21.81
C ILE A 5 0.78 3.15 -22.32
N VAL A 6 0.43 2.32 -23.30
CA VAL A 6 1.34 1.35 -23.94
C VAL A 6 1.62 1.81 -25.36
N VAL A 7 2.90 1.90 -25.74
CA VAL A 7 3.31 2.22 -27.11
C VAL A 7 3.40 0.93 -27.91
N LEU A 8 2.70 0.88 -29.04
CA LEU A 8 2.77 -0.23 -29.99
C LEU A 8 3.34 0.27 -31.32
N ASP A 9 4.21 -0.51 -31.94
CA ASP A 9 4.70 -0.24 -33.30
C ASP A 9 3.58 -0.34 -34.33
N ALA A 10 2.60 -1.23 -34.10
CA ALA A 10 1.40 -1.37 -34.92
C ALA A 10 0.22 -1.87 -34.08
N LEU A 11 -0.98 -1.41 -34.43
CA LEU A 11 -2.21 -1.90 -33.80
C LEU A 11 -2.56 -3.30 -34.35
N PRO A 12 -2.78 -4.31 -33.48
CA PRO A 12 -3.29 -5.59 -33.92
C PRO A 12 -4.72 -5.41 -34.45
N VAL A 13 -4.94 -5.87 -35.69
CA VAL A 13 -6.24 -5.79 -36.37
C VAL A 13 -6.67 -7.19 -36.80
N THR A 14 -7.97 -7.44 -36.70
CA THR A 14 -8.64 -8.62 -37.28
C THR A 14 -8.52 -8.62 -38.80
N ALA A 15 -8.81 -9.75 -39.45
CA ALA A 15 -8.84 -9.87 -40.92
C ALA A 15 -9.75 -8.83 -41.63
N ASN A 16 -10.71 -8.24 -40.90
CA ASN A 16 -11.60 -7.19 -41.40
C ASN A 16 -11.06 -5.76 -41.14
N GLY A 17 -9.82 -5.61 -40.67
CA GLY A 17 -9.19 -4.32 -40.39
C GLY A 17 -9.66 -3.63 -39.11
N LYS A 18 -10.52 -4.26 -38.31
CA LYS A 18 -10.93 -3.75 -36.98
C LYS A 18 -9.89 -4.10 -35.94
N VAL A 19 -9.61 -3.20 -35.00
CA VAL A 19 -8.71 -3.46 -33.86
C VAL A 19 -9.14 -4.72 -33.12
N ASP A 20 -8.21 -5.65 -32.98
CA ASP A 20 -8.42 -6.88 -32.23
C ASP A 20 -8.04 -6.65 -30.76
N ARG A 21 -9.05 -6.38 -29.93
CA ARG A 21 -8.85 -6.07 -28.51
C ARG A 21 -8.33 -7.26 -27.72
N ALA A 22 -8.56 -8.50 -28.17
CA ALA A 22 -8.08 -9.68 -27.48
C ALA A 22 -6.58 -9.93 -27.71
N MET A 23 -6.03 -9.33 -28.77
CA MET A 23 -4.60 -9.39 -29.08
C MET A 23 -3.84 -8.13 -28.63
N LEU A 24 -4.51 -7.19 -27.97
CA LEU A 24 -3.80 -6.07 -27.34
C LEU A 24 -2.92 -6.64 -26.22
N PRO A 25 -1.63 -6.28 -26.18
CA PRO A 25 -0.76 -6.67 -25.09
C PRO A 25 -1.30 -6.12 -23.78
N ASP A 26 -1.30 -6.93 -22.73
CA ASP A 26 -1.54 -6.43 -21.38
C ASP A 26 -0.43 -5.43 -21.02
N PRO A 27 -0.77 -4.28 -20.41
CA PRO A 27 0.23 -3.36 -19.90
C PRO A 27 1.14 -4.09 -18.90
N ASP A 28 2.43 -4.17 -19.22
CA ASP A 28 3.41 -4.78 -18.33
C ASP A 28 3.77 -3.81 -17.20
N PHE A 29 3.10 -3.97 -16.07
CA PHE A 29 3.41 -3.22 -14.85
C PHE A 29 4.67 -3.74 -14.13
N ARG A 30 5.27 -4.84 -14.60
CA ARG A 30 6.37 -5.54 -13.89
C ARG A 30 7.71 -4.82 -14.00
N GLY A 31 7.83 -3.81 -14.87
CA GLY A 31 9.07 -3.02 -15.08
C GLY A 31 8.97 -1.52 -14.75
N LEU A 32 7.81 -1.03 -14.29
CA LEU A 32 7.53 0.42 -14.25
C LEU A 32 7.97 1.15 -12.99
N SER A 33 8.59 0.48 -12.01
CA SER A 33 9.22 1.19 -10.91
C SER A 33 10.36 0.40 -10.27
N ALA A 34 11.56 0.76 -10.68
CA ALA A 34 12.75 0.51 -9.91
C ALA A 34 13.42 1.86 -9.71
N GLY A 35 12.81 2.71 -8.87
CA GLY A 35 13.54 3.83 -8.30
C GLY A 35 14.80 3.35 -7.57
N ARG A 36 15.44 4.25 -6.82
CA ARG A 36 16.66 3.92 -6.07
C ARG A 36 16.49 2.62 -5.27
N GLU A 37 17.49 1.76 -5.29
CA GLU A 37 17.46 0.54 -4.48
C GLU A 37 17.44 0.85 -2.97
N PRO A 38 16.74 0.04 -2.17
CA PRO A 38 16.73 0.21 -0.72
C PRO A 38 18.11 -0.05 -0.13
N SER A 39 18.63 0.96 0.57
CA SER A 39 19.96 0.95 1.20
C SER A 39 19.91 0.44 2.64
N THR A 40 18.74 0.50 3.29
CA THR A 40 18.56 0.06 4.69
C THR A 40 17.60 -1.13 4.80
N GLU A 41 17.64 -1.84 5.93
CA GLU A 41 16.70 -2.93 6.20
C GLU A 41 15.25 -2.43 6.30
N MET A 42 15.04 -1.26 6.91
CA MET A 42 13.73 -0.63 6.99
C MET A 42 13.20 -0.27 5.60
N GLU A 43 14.04 0.30 4.73
CA GLU A 43 13.66 0.57 3.34
C GLU A 43 13.31 -0.73 2.59
N ARG A 44 14.08 -1.82 2.78
CA ARG A 44 13.78 -3.11 2.14
C ARG A 44 12.42 -3.65 2.57
N ALA A 45 12.14 -3.63 3.87
CA ALA A 45 10.89 -4.12 4.40
C ALA A 45 9.69 -3.28 3.93
N LEU A 46 9.83 -1.95 3.92
CA LEU A 46 8.79 -1.05 3.39
C LEU A 46 8.59 -1.21 1.88
N CYS A 47 9.66 -1.39 1.09
CA CYS A 47 9.53 -1.65 -0.34
C CYS A 47 8.78 -2.95 -0.62
N ALA A 48 9.09 -4.02 0.13
CA ALA A 48 8.37 -5.30 0.02
C ALA A 48 6.90 -5.12 0.38
N LEU A 49 6.62 -4.42 1.49
CA LEU A 49 5.26 -4.20 1.96
C LEU A 49 4.43 -3.35 0.99
N PHE A 50 5.01 -2.29 0.42
CA PHE A 50 4.37 -1.49 -0.62
C PHE A 50 4.06 -2.35 -1.83
N ALA A 51 5.00 -3.21 -2.25
CA ALA A 51 4.84 -4.06 -3.43
C ALA A 51 3.69 -5.05 -3.22
N GLU A 52 3.58 -5.65 -2.04
CA GLU A 52 2.49 -6.54 -1.68
C GLU A 52 1.12 -5.84 -1.66
N VAL A 53 1.04 -4.63 -1.11
CA VAL A 53 -0.21 -3.86 -1.02
C VAL A 53 -0.66 -3.34 -2.39
N LEU A 54 0.28 -2.89 -3.22
CA LEU A 54 0.01 -2.36 -4.55
C LEU A 54 -0.09 -3.45 -5.63
N GLY A 55 0.20 -4.71 -5.29
CA GLY A 55 0.23 -5.82 -6.25
C GLY A 55 1.34 -5.71 -7.29
N LEU A 56 2.45 -5.05 -6.94
CA LEU A 56 3.61 -4.84 -7.80
C LEU A 56 4.70 -5.88 -7.52
N THR A 57 5.54 -6.16 -8.52
CA THR A 57 6.64 -7.12 -8.35
C THR A 57 7.84 -6.50 -7.63
N ARG A 58 8.11 -5.21 -7.88
CA ARG A 58 9.23 -4.48 -7.29
C ARG A 58 8.86 -3.01 -7.11
N ILE A 59 9.37 -2.42 -6.04
CA ILE A 59 9.29 -1.00 -5.72
C ILE A 59 10.67 -0.54 -5.24
N GLY A 60 11.11 0.62 -5.69
CA GLY A 60 12.28 1.33 -5.23
C GLY A 60 11.99 2.20 -4.01
N ALA A 61 13.04 2.56 -3.27
CA ALA A 61 12.93 3.26 -1.99
C ALA A 61 12.36 4.68 -2.12
N ASP A 62 12.50 5.31 -3.29
CA ASP A 62 12.02 6.67 -3.54
C ASP A 62 10.74 6.70 -4.40
N ASP A 63 10.12 5.54 -4.63
CA ASP A 63 8.91 5.46 -5.43
C ASP A 63 7.69 5.89 -4.60
N SER A 64 6.89 6.79 -5.15
CA SER A 64 5.72 7.36 -4.48
C SER A 64 4.55 6.39 -4.50
N PHE A 65 4.03 6.06 -3.31
CA PHE A 65 2.86 5.20 -3.11
C PHE A 65 1.67 5.61 -3.99
N PHE A 66 1.39 6.92 -4.06
CA PHE A 66 0.24 7.47 -4.78
C PHE A 66 0.46 7.57 -6.29
N GLU A 67 1.71 7.70 -6.74
CA GLU A 67 2.03 7.67 -8.18
C GLU A 67 1.94 6.24 -8.73
N LEU A 68 2.18 5.24 -7.87
CA LEU A 68 2.02 3.83 -8.16
C LEU A 68 0.57 3.31 -8.04
N GLY A 69 -0.41 4.20 -7.85
CA GLY A 69 -1.82 3.83 -7.77
C GLY A 69 -2.34 3.55 -6.36
N GLY A 70 -1.57 3.87 -5.33
CA GLY A 70 -2.03 3.84 -3.95
C GLY A 70 -3.13 4.87 -3.68
N ASP A 71 -4.07 4.51 -2.81
CA ASP A 71 -5.16 5.37 -2.36
C ASP A 71 -5.31 5.34 -0.83
N SER A 72 -6.35 5.99 -0.31
CA SER A 72 -6.62 6.04 1.14
C SER A 72 -6.90 4.66 1.76
N LEU A 73 -7.57 3.76 1.02
CA LEU A 73 -7.88 2.42 1.51
C LEU A 73 -6.60 1.58 1.58
N LEU A 74 -5.79 1.61 0.53
CA LEU A 74 -4.51 0.93 0.50
C LEU A 74 -3.54 1.51 1.54
N SER A 75 -3.59 2.82 1.81
CA SER A 75 -2.81 3.46 2.87
C SER A 75 -3.18 2.93 4.26
N MET A 76 -4.47 2.73 4.54
CA MET A 76 -4.93 2.14 5.80
C MET A 76 -4.51 0.66 5.92
N GLN A 77 -4.64 -0.11 4.85
CA GLN A 77 -4.21 -1.51 4.82
C GLN A 77 -2.70 -1.66 5.01
N LEU A 78 -1.94 -0.77 4.38
CA LEU A 78 -0.49 -0.67 4.51
C LEU A 78 -0.10 -0.43 5.98
N ALA A 79 -0.67 0.58 6.64
CA ALA A 79 -0.41 0.88 8.04
C ALA A 79 -0.78 -0.30 8.97
N ALA A 80 -1.95 -0.92 8.75
CA ALA A 80 -2.38 -2.07 9.54
C ALA A 80 -1.44 -3.29 9.40
N ARG A 81 -0.91 -3.53 8.19
CA ARG A 81 0.03 -4.62 7.96
C ARG A 81 1.42 -4.29 8.51
N ALA A 82 1.90 -3.06 8.31
CA ALA A 82 3.16 -2.57 8.88
C ALA A 82 3.20 -2.72 10.40
N HIS A 83 2.09 -2.43 11.09
CA HIS A 83 1.99 -2.59 12.53
C HIS A 83 2.20 -4.05 12.99
N ARG A 84 1.76 -5.04 12.19
CA ARG A 84 2.01 -6.46 12.49
C ARG A 84 3.49 -6.83 12.36
N ASP A 85 4.23 -6.11 11.54
CA ASP A 85 5.66 -6.29 11.32
C ASP A 85 6.51 -5.40 12.26
N GLY A 86 5.89 -4.75 13.25
CA GLY A 86 6.57 -3.91 14.24
C GLY A 86 6.96 -2.51 13.73
N MET A 87 6.41 -2.08 12.60
CA MET A 87 6.62 -0.74 12.05
C MET A 87 5.45 0.18 12.43
N THR A 88 5.72 1.22 13.22
CA THR A 88 4.68 2.12 13.73
C THR A 88 4.57 3.39 12.87
N PHE A 89 3.52 3.45 12.04
CA PHE A 89 3.08 4.65 11.32
C PHE A 89 1.60 4.52 10.93
N GLY A 90 0.90 5.64 10.70
CA GLY A 90 -0.50 5.67 10.26
C GLY A 90 -0.65 6.08 8.80
N ALA A 91 -1.90 6.12 8.33
CA ALA A 91 -2.22 6.61 6.98
C ALA A 91 -1.74 8.05 6.76
N ARG A 92 -1.74 8.89 7.81
CA ARG A 92 -1.23 10.26 7.77
C ARG A 92 0.23 10.30 7.28
N GLU A 93 1.08 9.46 7.85
CA GLU A 93 2.50 9.39 7.51
C GLU A 93 2.70 8.90 6.06
N VAL A 94 1.84 7.99 5.58
CA VAL A 94 1.86 7.58 4.17
C VAL A 94 1.61 8.79 3.25
N PHE A 95 0.62 9.64 3.57
CA PHE A 95 0.35 10.87 2.81
C PHE A 95 1.46 11.92 2.89
N GLU A 96 2.07 12.06 4.06
CA GLU A 96 3.11 13.05 4.33
C GLU A 96 4.44 12.68 3.66
N TYR A 97 4.88 11.43 3.84
CA TYR A 97 6.20 10.97 3.40
C TYR A 97 6.20 10.28 2.04
N ARG A 98 5.07 9.69 1.61
CA ARG A 98 4.76 9.13 0.28
C ARG A 98 5.64 7.98 -0.22
N THR A 99 6.88 7.87 0.21
CA THR A 99 7.87 6.89 -0.27
C THR A 99 8.34 5.97 0.87
N PRO A 100 8.83 4.77 0.55
CA PRO A 100 9.48 3.90 1.55
C PRO A 100 10.62 4.61 2.29
N SER A 101 11.44 5.39 1.60
CA SER A 101 12.57 6.13 2.20
C SER A 101 12.11 7.24 3.15
N GLY A 102 11.06 7.96 2.80
CA GLY A 102 10.47 8.99 3.64
C GLY A 102 9.90 8.42 4.94
N ILE A 103 9.14 7.31 4.83
CA ILE A 103 8.58 6.61 5.99
C ILE A 103 9.70 5.99 6.85
N ALA A 104 10.71 5.36 6.24
CA ALA A 104 11.87 4.83 6.96
C ALA A 104 12.58 5.91 7.78
N ALA A 105 12.78 7.10 7.18
CA ALA A 105 13.38 8.22 7.86
C ALA A 105 12.51 8.74 9.02
N PHE A 106 11.17 8.73 8.88
CA PHE A 106 10.25 9.06 9.96
C PHE A 106 10.35 8.07 11.13
N ILE A 107 10.30 6.76 10.86
CA ILE A 107 10.43 5.73 11.88
C ILE A 107 11.79 5.85 12.60
N GLY A 108 12.87 6.11 11.86
CA GLY A 108 14.20 6.35 12.43
C GLY A 108 14.26 7.57 13.37
N ARG A 109 13.48 8.62 13.11
CA ARG A 109 13.36 9.78 14.01
C ARG A 109 12.47 9.49 15.21
N GLY A 110 11.38 8.75 15.00
CA GLY A 110 10.45 8.34 16.06
C GLY A 110 11.11 7.42 17.08
N THR A 111 11.96 6.48 16.66
CA THR A 111 12.74 5.63 17.57
C THR A 111 13.77 6.40 18.39
N ALA A 112 14.35 7.48 17.85
CA ALA A 112 15.20 8.40 18.61
C ALA A 112 14.41 9.26 19.62
N SER A 113 13.09 9.42 19.42
CA SER A 113 12.20 10.18 20.29
C SER A 113 11.38 9.31 21.25
N ALA A 114 11.23 8.01 20.95
CA ALA A 114 10.43 7.05 21.71
C ALA A 114 11.03 6.67 23.06
N GLU A 115 12.27 7.09 23.35
CA GLU A 115 12.80 7.07 24.72
C GLU A 115 12.07 8.07 25.65
N VAL A 116 11.23 8.98 25.11
CA VAL A 116 10.58 10.08 25.86
C VAL A 116 9.05 10.17 25.68
N GLY A 117 8.40 9.35 24.85
CA GLY A 117 7.00 9.64 24.47
C GLY A 117 6.12 8.46 24.04
N ALA A 118 6.18 7.34 24.76
CA ALA A 118 5.23 6.24 24.56
C ALA A 118 3.82 6.62 25.04
N GLN A 119 3.06 7.39 24.25
CA GLN A 119 1.60 7.54 24.30
C GLN A 119 1.16 8.60 23.27
N ALA A 120 0.76 8.16 22.07
CA ALA A 120 -0.29 8.80 21.27
C ALA A 120 -0.69 7.85 20.13
N ASP A 121 -2.00 7.61 20.02
CA ASP A 121 -2.69 6.93 18.91
C ASP A 121 -2.52 5.41 18.74
N VAL A 122 -2.93 4.67 19.78
CA VAL A 122 -3.68 3.40 19.59
C VAL A 122 -5.05 3.58 20.22
N ALA A 123 -5.87 4.44 19.63
CA ALA A 123 -7.24 4.69 20.06
C ALA A 123 -8.20 4.65 18.86
N LEU A 124 -8.21 3.55 18.10
CA LEU A 124 -9.34 3.26 17.20
C LEU A 124 -9.43 1.78 16.76
N LEU A 125 -9.22 0.83 17.67
CA LEU A 125 -9.68 -0.56 17.49
C LEU A 125 -10.09 -1.15 18.85
N ASP A 126 -10.97 -0.45 19.56
CA ASP A 126 -11.91 -1.08 20.49
C ASP A 126 -13.22 -1.27 19.71
N ILE A 127 -13.24 -2.21 18.76
CA ILE A 127 -14.49 -2.91 18.50
C ILE A 127 -14.51 -3.98 19.60
N GLY A 128 -15.19 -3.66 20.69
CA GLY A 128 -15.34 -4.55 21.83
C GLY A 128 -15.80 -5.91 21.34
N ARG A 129 -14.99 -6.94 21.59
CA ARG A 129 -15.31 -8.33 21.30
C ARG A 129 -16.43 -8.89 22.20
N ASP A 130 -17.08 -8.03 23.00
CA ASP A 130 -18.10 -8.39 23.99
C ASP A 130 -19.52 -7.85 23.66
N GLU A 131 -19.75 -7.10 22.56
CA GLU A 131 -21.11 -6.62 22.20
C GLU A 131 -21.95 -7.61 21.35
N MET A 132 -21.41 -8.79 20.99
CA MET A 132 -22.17 -9.80 20.23
C MET A 132 -23.02 -10.74 21.10
N ASP A 133 -22.71 -10.89 22.40
CA ASP A 133 -23.39 -11.88 23.25
C ASP A 133 -24.75 -11.39 23.80
N GLU A 134 -25.05 -10.08 23.75
CA GLU A 134 -26.32 -9.54 24.26
C GLU A 134 -27.46 -9.60 23.22
N PHE A 135 -27.15 -9.68 21.92
CA PHE A 135 -28.16 -9.66 20.85
C PHE A 135 -28.79 -11.04 20.56
N GLU A 136 -28.14 -12.15 20.95
CA GLU A 136 -28.67 -13.51 20.74
C GLU A 136 -29.63 -13.98 21.86
N ALA A 137 -29.66 -13.30 23.02
CA ALA A 137 -30.52 -13.68 24.14
C ALA A 137 -31.99 -13.19 24.01
N GLU A 138 -32.28 -12.22 23.13
CA GLU A 138 -33.62 -11.65 23.00
C GLU A 138 -34.50 -12.36 21.95
N PHE A 139 -33.93 -13.30 21.17
CA PHE A 139 -34.65 -14.02 20.11
C PHE A 139 -35.04 -15.48 20.43
N ASP A 140 -34.71 -16.00 21.62
CA ASP A 140 -35.03 -17.39 22.03
C ASP A 140 -36.02 -17.48 23.22
N ALA A 141 -36.73 -16.39 23.53
CA ALA A 141 -37.78 -16.34 24.55
C ALA A 141 -39.18 -16.09 23.95
N GLY A 142 -39.52 -16.83 22.88
CA GLY A 142 -40.85 -16.85 22.26
C GLY A 142 -41.40 -18.26 22.10
#